data_AF-A0A2V6PLS6-F1
#
_entry.id   AF-A0A2V6PLS6-F1
#
_cell.length_a   1.000
_cell.length_b   1.000
_cell.length_c   1.000
_cell.angle_alpha   90.00
_cell.angle_beta   90.00
_cell.angle_gamma   90.00
#
_symmetry.space_group_name_H-M   'P 1'
#
loop_
_entity.id
_entity.type
_entity.pdbx_description
1 polymer ?
#
loop_
_entity_poly.entity_id
_entity_poly.type
_entity_poly.pdbx_seq_one_letter_code
_entity_poly.pdbx_strand_id
1 'polypeptide(L)' 'MRDQLLHDAQEFAAQSGKTLTTLIEDALRETLARRHRGKRRARVTRPTFQGKGRRAGIDLDDSADLLDVMTRKR' A
#
# COMPACT_ATOMS: atom_id res chain seq x y z
N MET A 1 9.57 -13.40 27.97
CA MET A 1 9.23 -12.34 26.98
C MET A 1 7.76 -11.94 27.03
N ARG A 2 6.80 -12.89 27.03
CA ARG A 2 5.36 -12.57 27.19
C ARG A 2 5.01 -12.02 28.58
N ASP A 3 5.63 -12.54 29.63
CA ASP A 3 5.31 -12.13 31.01
C ASP A 3 5.79 -10.70 31.31
N GLN A 4 6.92 -10.29 30.74
CA GLN A 4 7.41 -8.91 30.86
C GLN A 4 6.43 -7.93 30.22
N LEU A 5 5.92 -8.24 29.03
CA LEU A 5 4.94 -7.37 28.36
C LEU A 5 3.64 -7.24 29.16
N LEU A 6 3.19 -8.32 29.81
CA LEU A 6 2.01 -8.28 30.67
C LEU A 6 2.25 -7.40 31.90
N HIS A 7 3.42 -7.52 32.51
CA HIS A 7 3.83 -6.70 33.64
C HIS A 7 3.89 -5.21 33.26
N ASP A 8 4.59 -4.87 32.18
CA ASP A 8 4.70 -3.49 31.69
C ASP A 8 3.32 -2.90 31.35
N ALA A 9 2.41 -3.71 30.77
CA ALA A 9 1.05 -3.29 30.47
C ALA A 9 0.22 -3.03 31.74
N GLN A 10 0.41 -3.84 32.79
CA GLN A 10 -0.24 -3.63 34.09
C GLN A 10 0.27 -2.36 34.77
N GLU A 11 1.59 -2.14 34.78
CA GLU A 11 2.18 -0.92 35.34
C GLU A 11 1.67 0.32 34.61
N PHE A 12 1.68 0.30 33.27
CA PHE A 12 1.19 1.41 32.47
C PHE A 12 -0.31 1.66 32.67
N ALA A 13 -1.13 0.60 32.79
CA ALA A 13 -2.55 0.74 33.08
C ALA A 13 -2.77 1.40 34.45
N ALA A 14 -2.05 0.97 35.48
CA ALA A 14 -2.10 1.55 36.82
C ALA A 14 -1.68 3.03 36.82
N GLN A 15 -0.56 3.37 36.16
CA GLN A 15 -0.09 4.75 36.02
C GLN A 15 -1.09 5.63 35.26
N SER A 16 -1.81 5.08 34.30
CA SER A 16 -2.82 5.77 33.51
C SER A 16 -4.20 5.83 34.18
N GLY A 17 -4.36 5.25 35.38
CA GLY A 17 -5.65 5.16 36.08
C GLY A 17 -6.69 4.30 35.35
N LYS A 18 -6.25 3.35 34.52
CA LYS A 18 -7.11 2.46 33.73
C LYS A 18 -6.96 1.02 34.19
N THR A 19 -7.96 0.20 33.89
CA THR A 19 -7.82 -1.25 34.02
C THR A 19 -7.02 -1.81 32.85
N LEU A 20 -6.36 -2.96 33.06
CA LEU A 20 -5.67 -3.68 31.99
C LEU A 20 -6.64 -4.01 30.83
N THR A 21 -7.89 -4.35 31.14
CA THR A 21 -8.92 -4.65 30.13
C THR A 21 -9.21 -3.43 29.25
N THR A 22 -9.44 -2.26 29.86
CA THR A 22 -9.70 -1.01 29.12
C THR A 22 -8.52 -0.66 28.21
N LEU A 23 -7.29 -0.87 28.69
CA LEU A 23 -6.09 -0.67 27.90
C LEU A 23 -6.03 -1.60 26.68
N ILE A 24 -6.35 -2.88 26.87
CA ILE A 24 -6.39 -3.87 25.78
C ILE A 24 -7.46 -3.50 24.75
N GLU A 25 -8.64 -3.08 25.20
CA GLU A 25 -9.72 -2.61 24.31
C GLU A 25 -9.31 -1.39 23.48
N ASP A 26 -8.68 -0.39 24.11
CA ASP A 26 -8.17 0.81 23.45
C ASP A 26 -7.14 0.44 22.38
N ALA A 27 -6.17 -0.42 22.74
CA ALA A 27 -5.12 -0.87 21.82
C ALA A 27 -5.70 -1.66 20.64
N LEU A 28 -6.68 -2.54 20.88
CA LEU A 28 -7.33 -3.31 19.83
C LEU A 28 -8.12 -2.41 18.88
N ARG A 29 -8.90 -1.47 19.42
CA ARG A 29 -9.66 -0.49 18.63
C ARG A 29 -8.72 0.33 17.76
N GLU A 30 -7.62 0.81 18.32
CA GLU A 30 -6.66 1.60 17.57
C GLU A 30 -5.97 0.76 16.48
N THR A 31 -5.57 -0.47 16.78
CA THR A 31 -4.92 -1.37 15.82
C THR A 31 -5.84 -1.67 14.62
N LEU A 32 -7.12 -1.95 14.88
CA LEU A 32 -8.12 -2.17 13.84
C LEU A 32 -8.37 -0.89 13.02
N ALA A 33 -8.49 0.26 13.68
CA ALA A 33 -8.68 1.54 13.00
C ALA A 33 -7.48 1.91 12.10
N ARG A 34 -6.24 1.68 12.56
CA ARG A 34 -5.02 1.87 11.76
C ARG A 34 -5.00 0.96 10.53
N ARG A 35 -5.51 -0.28 10.63
CA ARG A 35 -5.63 -1.19 9.49
C ARG A 35 -6.63 -0.69 8.45
N HIS A 36 -7.78 -0.17 8.88
CA HIS A 36 -8.81 0.36 7.98
C HIS A 36 -8.41 1.66 7.30
N ARG A 37 -7.60 2.50 7.96
CA ARG A 37 -6.97 3.68 7.35
C ARG A 37 -5.81 3.21 6.47
N GLY A 38 -6.13 2.63 5.31
CA GLY A 38 -5.13 2.24 4.32
C GLY A 38 -4.08 3.34 4.16
N LYS A 39 -2.80 2.99 4.24
CA LYS A 39 -1.68 3.95 4.17
C LYS A 39 -1.97 4.90 3.00
N ARG A 40 -2.01 6.21 3.26
CA ARG A 40 -2.23 7.23 2.23
C ARG A 40 -1.07 7.13 1.24
N ARG A 41 -1.22 6.30 0.21
CA ARG A 41 -0.19 6.12 -0.82
C ARG A 41 -0.08 7.44 -1.55
N ALA A 42 1.14 7.94 -1.69
CA ALA A 42 1.40 9.06 -2.58
C ALA A 42 0.82 8.71 -3.96
N ARG A 43 0.08 9.65 -4.54
CA ARG A 43 -0.47 9.49 -5.88
C ARG A 43 0.72 9.36 -6.84
N VAL A 44 0.92 8.17 -7.40
CA VAL A 44 1.96 7.98 -8.42
C VAL A 44 1.50 8.69 -9.68
N THR A 45 2.24 9.71 -10.10
CA THR A 45 2.03 10.32 -11.41
C THR A 45 2.56 9.37 -12.46
N ARG A 46 1.67 8.80 -13.28
CA ARG A 46 2.06 7.99 -14.42
C ARG A 46 2.46 8.92 -15.56
N PRO A 47 3.66 8.78 -16.15
CA PRO A 47 3.98 9.52 -17.37
C PRO A 47 2.98 9.12 -18.46
N THR A 48 2.39 10.11 -19.13
CA THR A 48 1.53 9.90 -20.29
C THR A 48 2.33 10.14 -21.56
N PHE A 49 2.25 9.22 -22.52
CA PHE A 49 2.85 9.42 -23.83
C PHE A 49 1.90 10.25 -24.72
N GLN A 50 2.38 11.38 -25.27
CA GLN A 50 1.63 12.18 -26.24
C GLN A 50 1.73 11.58 -27.66
N GLY A 51 1.17 10.38 -27.82
CA GLY A 51 1.06 9.73 -29.13
C GLY A 51 -0.25 10.10 -29.84
N LYS A 52 -0.28 10.01 -31.18
CA LYS A 52 -1.51 10.21 -31.99
C LYS A 52 -2.46 9.00 -31.97
N GLY A 53 -2.35 8.15 -30.94
CA GLY A 53 -3.04 6.85 -30.88
C GLY A 53 -2.27 5.72 -31.56
N ARG A 54 -2.94 4.57 -31.71
CA ARG A 54 -2.38 3.40 -32.40
C ARG A 54 -2.24 3.68 -33.90
N ARG A 55 -1.16 3.20 -34.50
CA ARG A 55 -0.98 3.28 -35.96
C ARG A 55 -1.84 2.18 -36.60
N ALA A 56 -2.78 2.59 -37.45
CA ALA A 56 -3.71 1.67 -38.10
C ALA A 56 -2.97 0.64 -38.96
N GLY A 57 -3.48 -0.60 -38.98
CA GLY A 57 -2.90 -1.71 -39.75
C GLY A 57 -1.69 -2.40 -39.10
N ILE A 58 -1.36 -2.04 -37.85
CA ILE A 58 -0.37 -2.78 -37.05
C ILE A 58 -1.10 -3.66 -36.05
N ASP A 59 -0.89 -4.96 -36.17
CA ASP A 59 -1.24 -5.91 -35.13
C ASP A 59 -0.19 -5.81 -34.01
N LEU A 60 -0.64 -5.65 -32.76
CA LEU A 60 0.25 -5.54 -31.60
C LEU A 60 0.57 -6.91 -30.99
N ASP A 61 -0.17 -7.95 -31.37
CA ASP A 61 0.05 -9.32 -30.89
C ASP A 61 1.07 -10.08 -31.77
N ASP A 62 1.34 -9.60 -32.99
CA ASP A 62 2.46 -10.09 -33.81
C ASP A 62 3.75 -9.32 -33.48
N SER A 63 4.56 -9.95 -32.63
CA SER A 63 5.81 -9.36 -32.15
C SER A 63 6.86 -9.19 -33.25
N ALA A 64 6.81 -9.98 -34.33
CA ALA A 64 7.80 -9.90 -35.42
C ALA A 64 7.51 -8.69 -36.31
N ASP A 65 6.26 -8.53 -36.75
CA ASP A 65 5.82 -7.41 -37.57
C ASP A 65 5.92 -6.07 -36.82
N LEU A 66 5.57 -6.06 -35.53
CA LEU A 66 5.69 -4.86 -34.69
C LEU A 66 7.15 -4.40 -34.56
N LEU A 67 8.09 -5.32 -34.38
CA LEU A 67 9.51 -5.00 -34.21
C LEU A 67 10.12 -4.38 -35.47
N ASP A 68 9.77 -4.88 -36.66
CA ASP A 68 10.26 -4.32 -37.92
C ASP A 68 9.82 -2.86 -38.09
N VAL A 69 8.56 -2.53 -37.73
CA VAL A 69 8.07 -1.14 -37.79
C VAL A 69 8.73 -0.24 -36.75
N MET A 70 9.01 -0.74 -35.54
CA MET A 70 9.63 0.06 -34.46
C MET A 70 11.11 0.35 -34.69
N THR A 71 11.82 -0.56 -35.38
CA THR A 71 13.28 -0.50 -35.52
C THR A 71 13.71 0.14 -36.85
N ARG A 72 12.79 0.30 -37.79
CA ARG A 72 13.04 1.00 -39.05
C ARG A 72 13.36 2.47 -38.77
N LYS A 73 14.64 2.84 -38.89
CA LYS A 73 15.05 4.26 -38.91
C LYS A 73 14.33 4.96 -40.08
N ARG A 74 13.80 6.15 -39.80
CA ARG A 74 13.37 7.08 -40.85
C ARG A 74 14.57 7.56 -41.66
#